data_AF-A0A932E2J4-F1
#
_entry.id   AF-A0A932E2J4-F1
#
_cell.length_a   1.000
_cell.length_b   1.000
_cell.length_c   1.000
_cell.angle_alpha   90.00
_cell.angle_beta   90.00
_cell.angle_gamma   90.00
#
_symmetry.space_group_name_H-M   'P 1'
#
loop_
_entity.id
_entity.type
_entity.pdbx_description
1 polymer ?
#
loop_
_entity_poly.entity_id
_entity_poly.type
_entity_poly.pdbx_seq_one_letter_code
_entity_poly.pdbx_strand_id
1 'polypeptide(L)'
;LAVELTLGMLPHVVLTVVTLGPILAGVATPTEAAAVGVVGTVVMAACYGELRWARLKQAVILTAQQSSMMLFLAVASNIFGAVFTRLGSATLMTETLVGLPLPPTGTLLVGMLLIFLLGWPFEWPAIVFVFVPLLQPAIIALGFDQLWFAALIAVNLQTAFLSPPVAMAAYYLKAVAPGWKLTDIYWGMAEFMVLQVIGLLLVMLHPPIALWFPHWLYGQ
;
A
#
# COMPACT_ATOMS: atom_id res chain seq x y z
N LEU A 1 18.30 -18.64 -16.46
CA LEU A 1 17.32 -18.49 -15.35
C LEU A 1 17.85 -17.69 -14.15
N ALA A 2 18.72 -18.22 -13.28
CA ALA A 2 19.15 -17.49 -12.06
C ALA A 2 19.86 -16.16 -12.36
N VAL A 3 20.79 -16.15 -13.32
CA VAL A 3 21.52 -14.94 -13.74
C VAL A 3 20.58 -13.91 -14.37
N GLU A 4 19.64 -14.35 -15.21
CA GLU A 4 18.63 -13.47 -15.84
C GLU A 4 17.66 -12.88 -14.82
N LEU A 5 17.23 -13.67 -13.83
CA LEU A 5 16.41 -13.18 -12.72
C LEU A 5 17.17 -12.13 -11.90
N THR A 6 18.42 -12.42 -11.54
CA THR A 6 19.22 -11.46 -10.76
C THR A 6 19.50 -10.17 -11.53
N LEU A 7 19.83 -10.24 -12.83
CA LEU A 7 20.10 -9.06 -13.65
C LEU A 7 18.82 -8.27 -13.97
N GLY A 8 17.68 -8.95 -14.12
CA GLY A 8 16.38 -8.31 -14.36
C GLY A 8 15.80 -7.61 -13.12
N MET A 9 16.04 -8.15 -11.92
CA MET A 9 15.58 -7.54 -10.67
C MET A 9 16.49 -6.43 -10.15
N LEU A 10 17.78 -6.44 -10.54
CA LEU A 10 18.78 -5.50 -10.06
C LEU A 10 18.36 -4.02 -10.18
N PRO A 11 17.83 -3.52 -11.32
CA PRO A 11 17.43 -2.11 -11.45
C PRO A 11 16.34 -1.72 -10.46
N HIS A 12 15.40 -2.65 -10.20
CA HIS A 12 14.30 -2.42 -9.28
C HIS A 12 14.81 -2.36 -7.83
N VAL A 13 15.64 -3.32 -7.42
CA VAL A 13 16.24 -3.34 -6.09
C VAL A 13 17.11 -2.11 -5.84
N VAL A 14 17.92 -1.70 -6.82
CA VAL A 14 18.74 -0.49 -6.73
C VAL A 14 17.88 0.75 -6.51
N LEU A 15 16.79 0.93 -7.26
CA LEU A 15 15.87 2.04 -7.03
C LEU A 15 15.20 2.00 -5.66
N THR A 16 14.79 0.82 -5.20
CA THR A 16 14.19 0.66 -3.89
C THR A 16 15.17 1.07 -2.79
N VAL A 17 16.44 0.67 -2.87
CA VAL A 17 17.46 1.06 -1.88
C VAL A 17 17.77 2.55 -1.96
N VAL A 18 17.88 3.12 -3.17
CA VAL A 18 18.16 4.55 -3.38
C VAL A 18 17.03 5.45 -2.87
N THR A 19 15.78 4.97 -2.88
CA THR A 19 14.62 5.71 -2.38
C THR A 19 14.34 5.47 -0.90
N LEU A 20 14.27 4.21 -0.45
CA LEU A 20 13.96 3.89 0.95
C LEU A 20 15.16 4.11 1.88
N GLY A 21 16.38 3.91 1.42
CA GLY A 21 17.60 4.05 2.23
C GLY A 21 17.71 5.43 2.90
N PRO A 22 17.62 6.55 2.14
CA PRO A 22 17.65 7.90 2.72
C PRO A 22 16.50 8.20 3.70
N ILE A 23 15.31 7.63 3.47
CA ILE A 23 14.15 7.78 4.36
C ILE A 23 14.43 7.08 5.69
N LEU A 24 14.90 5.83 5.63
CA LEU A 24 15.21 5.03 6.82
C LEU A 24 16.41 5.60 7.59
N ALA A 25 17.41 6.12 6.89
CA ALA A 25 18.56 6.77 7.52
C ALA A 25 18.20 8.13 8.16
N GLY A 26 16.99 8.63 7.98
CA GLY A 26 16.56 9.95 8.48
C GLY A 26 17.26 11.12 7.80
N VAL A 27 17.93 10.89 6.67
CA VAL A 27 18.72 11.90 5.94
C VAL A 27 17.84 12.68 4.97
N ALA A 28 16.79 12.05 4.45
CA ALA A 28 15.89 12.67 3.48
C ALA A 28 14.42 12.46 3.88
N THR A 29 13.62 13.50 3.65
CA THR A 29 12.16 13.39 3.72
C THR A 29 11.63 12.52 2.57
N PRO A 30 10.40 11.95 2.67
CA PRO A 30 9.81 11.16 1.59
C PRO A 30 9.76 11.90 0.24
N THR A 31 9.59 13.23 0.26
CA THR A 31 9.60 14.07 -0.93
C THR A 31 10.97 14.19 -1.58
N GLU A 32 12.03 14.35 -0.77
CA GLU A 32 13.41 14.42 -1.27
C GLU A 32 13.87 13.04 -1.78
N ALA A 33 13.54 11.98 -1.06
CA ALA A 33 13.82 10.61 -1.47
C ALA A 33 13.12 10.23 -2.79
N ALA A 34 11.88 10.68 -3.00
CA ALA A 34 11.17 10.51 -4.26
C ALA A 34 11.90 11.21 -5.42
N ALA A 35 12.42 12.43 -5.20
CA ALA A 35 13.19 13.15 -6.21
C ALA A 35 14.47 12.39 -6.60
N VAL A 36 15.19 11.83 -5.62
CA VAL A 36 16.36 10.97 -5.85
C VAL A 36 15.98 9.72 -6.66
N GLY A 37 14.82 9.11 -6.38
CA GLY A 37 14.28 8.00 -7.17
C GLY A 37 13.99 8.34 -8.63
N VAL A 38 13.43 9.53 -8.89
CA VAL A 38 13.18 10.02 -10.26
C VAL A 38 14.49 10.21 -11.00
N VAL A 39 15.49 10.86 -10.37
CA VAL A 39 16.82 11.04 -10.97
C VAL A 39 17.46 9.68 -11.28
N GLY A 40 17.41 8.73 -10.33
CA GLY A 40 17.92 7.37 -10.55
C GLY A 40 17.23 6.64 -11.71
N THR A 41 15.92 6.81 -11.84
CA THR A 41 15.13 6.20 -12.93
C THR A 41 15.50 6.81 -14.29
N VAL A 42 15.69 8.13 -14.37
CA VAL A 42 16.11 8.82 -15.59
C VAL A 42 17.52 8.40 -16.01
N VAL A 43 18.46 8.32 -15.06
CA VAL A 43 19.83 7.85 -15.32
C VAL A 43 19.82 6.43 -15.86
N MET A 44 19.06 5.52 -15.26
CA MET A 44 18.95 4.15 -15.78
C MET A 44 18.32 4.11 -17.17
N ALA A 45 17.23 4.85 -17.41
CA ALA A 45 16.63 4.92 -18.74
C ALA A 45 17.62 5.41 -19.80
N ALA A 46 18.52 6.32 -19.45
CA ALA A 46 19.61 6.76 -20.31
C ALA A 46 20.65 5.65 -20.55
N CYS A 47 21.08 4.94 -19.49
CA CYS A 47 22.00 3.81 -19.60
C CYS A 47 21.45 2.67 -20.48
N TYR A 48 20.14 2.41 -20.43
CA TYR A 48 19.48 1.42 -21.29
C TYR A 48 19.18 1.94 -22.71
N GLY A 49 19.48 3.20 -23.04
CA GLY A 49 19.23 3.77 -24.37
C GLY A 49 17.74 3.98 -24.71
N GLU A 50 16.86 3.87 -23.72
CA GLU A 50 15.39 3.97 -23.89
C GLU A 50 14.86 5.39 -23.57
N LEU A 51 15.73 6.31 -23.14
CA LEU A 51 15.36 7.67 -22.81
C LEU A 51 15.01 8.48 -24.07
N ARG A 52 13.71 8.66 -24.30
CA ARG A 52 13.18 9.48 -25.40
C ARG A 52 12.35 10.63 -24.83
N TRP A 53 12.50 11.82 -25.42
CA TRP A 53 11.74 13.01 -25.00
C TRP A 53 10.22 12.79 -24.97
N ALA A 54 9.68 12.08 -25.98
CA ALA A 54 8.27 11.74 -26.03
C ALA A 54 7.80 10.89 -24.83
N ARG A 55 8.60 9.87 -24.44
CA ARG A 55 8.29 9.02 -23.28
C ARG A 55 8.42 9.78 -21.96
N LEU A 56 9.44 10.64 -21.83
CA LEU A 56 9.61 11.49 -20.65
C LEU A 56 8.43 12.44 -20.48
N LYS A 57 8.01 13.13 -21.55
CA LYS A 57 6.84 14.02 -21.52
C LYS A 57 5.57 13.26 -21.12
N GLN A 58 5.37 12.06 -21.67
CA GLN A 58 4.23 11.22 -21.31
C GLN A 58 4.27 10.81 -19.83
N ALA A 59 5.43 10.40 -19.33
CA ALA A 59 5.60 10.02 -17.92
C ALA A 59 5.30 11.20 -16.97
N VAL A 60 5.75 12.41 -17.30
CA VAL A 60 5.46 13.62 -16.51
C VAL A 60 3.96 13.91 -16.48
N ILE A 61 3.26 13.83 -17.63
CA ILE A 61 1.81 14.08 -17.70
C ILE A 61 1.04 13.03 -16.88
N LEU A 62 1.37 11.75 -17.03
CA LEU A 62 0.74 10.67 -16.26
C LEU A 62 0.97 10.84 -14.76
N THR A 63 2.20 11.21 -14.37
CA THR A 63 2.54 11.48 -12.96
C THR A 63 1.73 12.66 -12.43
N ALA A 64 1.66 13.77 -13.17
CA ALA A 64 0.88 14.94 -12.78
C ALA A 64 -0.62 14.63 -12.64
N GLN A 65 -1.19 13.83 -13.55
CA GLN A 65 -2.57 13.38 -13.46
C GLN A 65 -2.81 12.56 -12.18
N GLN A 66 -1.97 11.56 -11.91
CA GLN A 66 -2.10 10.72 -10.72
C GLN A 66 -1.92 11.54 -9.43
N SER A 67 -0.92 12.43 -9.36
CA SER A 67 -0.72 13.32 -8.22
C SER A 67 -1.90 14.27 -8.01
N SER A 68 -2.47 14.83 -9.09
CA SER A 68 -3.65 15.71 -8.99
C SER A 68 -4.87 14.99 -8.43
N MET A 69 -5.09 13.73 -8.83
CA MET A 69 -6.17 12.89 -8.32
C MET A 69 -5.97 12.61 -6.82
N MET A 70 -4.76 12.25 -6.41
CA MET A 70 -4.43 12.01 -5.00
C MET A 70 -4.58 13.27 -4.14
N LEU A 71 -4.09 14.43 -4.60
CA LEU A 71 -4.21 15.70 -3.88
C LEU A 71 -5.67 16.14 -3.75
N PHE A 72 -6.45 16.03 -4.82
CA PHE A 72 -7.87 16.33 -4.78
C PHE A 72 -8.62 15.43 -3.79
N LEU A 73 -8.31 14.13 -3.79
CA LEU A 73 -8.87 13.17 -2.87
C LEU A 73 -8.48 13.45 -1.41
N ALA A 74 -7.24 13.85 -1.16
CA ALA A 74 -6.79 14.25 0.17
C ALA A 74 -7.56 15.48 0.68
N VAL A 75 -7.79 16.49 -0.16
CA VAL A 75 -8.59 17.68 0.17
C VAL A 75 -10.05 17.29 0.43
N ALA A 76 -10.67 16.53 -0.48
CA ALA A 76 -12.05 16.07 -0.35
C ALA A 76 -12.23 15.21 0.91
N SER A 77 -11.28 14.33 1.20
CA SER A 77 -11.31 13.50 2.40
C SER A 77 -11.19 14.32 3.68
N ASN A 78 -10.32 15.33 3.72
CA ASN A 78 -10.21 16.21 4.88
C ASN A 78 -11.53 16.94 5.15
N ILE A 79 -12.19 17.44 4.10
CA ILE A 79 -13.51 18.07 4.22
C ILE A 79 -14.55 17.06 4.71
N PHE A 80 -14.59 15.87 4.11
CA PHE A 80 -15.49 14.80 4.52
C PHE A 80 -15.27 14.40 5.98
N GLY A 81 -14.04 14.11 6.40
CA GLY A 81 -13.69 13.73 7.77
C GLY A 81 -14.03 14.82 8.78
N ALA A 82 -13.81 16.09 8.44
CA ALA A 82 -14.18 17.21 9.30
C ALA A 82 -15.70 17.32 9.50
N VAL A 83 -16.49 17.20 8.43
CA VAL A 83 -17.96 17.22 8.51
C VAL A 83 -18.49 15.98 9.22
N PHE A 84 -17.98 14.80 8.88
CA PHE A 84 -18.33 13.51 9.47
C PHE A 84 -18.09 13.49 10.99
N THR A 85 -16.96 14.03 11.43
CA THR A 85 -16.65 14.18 12.86
C THR A 85 -17.58 15.18 13.54
N ARG A 86 -17.86 16.33 12.90
CA ARG A 86 -18.77 17.36 13.45
C ARG A 86 -20.21 16.88 13.60
N LEU A 87 -20.66 15.96 12.75
CA LEU A 87 -21.99 15.35 12.84
C LEU A 87 -22.09 14.27 13.93
N GLY A 88 -20.99 13.95 14.63
CA GLY A 88 -20.95 12.88 15.62
C GLY A 88 -20.90 11.47 15.01
N SER A 89 -20.77 11.35 13.69
CA SER A 89 -20.76 10.07 12.99
C SER A 89 -19.53 9.22 13.34
N ALA A 90 -18.38 9.85 13.60
CA ALA A 90 -17.18 9.17 14.08
C ALA A 90 -17.40 8.50 15.46
N THR A 91 -18.11 9.18 16.36
CA THR A 91 -18.46 8.65 17.68
C THR A 91 -19.43 7.49 17.55
N LEU A 92 -20.51 7.65 16.76
CA LEU A 92 -21.46 6.57 16.47
C LEU A 92 -20.77 5.33 15.87
N MET A 93 -19.85 5.54 14.93
CA MET A 93 -19.10 4.45 14.31
C MET A 93 -18.17 3.75 15.30
N THR A 94 -17.53 4.51 16.20
CA THR A 94 -16.72 3.95 17.29
C THR A 94 -17.57 3.13 18.26
N GLU A 95 -18.69 3.69 18.73
CA GLU A 95 -19.60 3.02 19.67
C GLU A 95 -20.23 1.76 19.06
N THR A 96 -20.59 1.80 17.77
CA THR A 96 -21.12 0.62 17.08
C THR A 96 -20.08 -0.48 16.90
N LEU A 97 -18.83 -0.15 16.52
CA LEU A 97 -17.77 -1.14 16.37
C LEU A 97 -17.35 -1.73 17.73
N VAL A 98 -17.19 -0.89 18.75
CA VAL A 98 -16.80 -1.32 20.11
C VAL A 98 -17.96 -2.02 20.83
N GLY A 99 -19.21 -1.67 20.51
CA GLY A 99 -20.41 -2.29 21.05
C GLY A 99 -20.76 -3.65 20.43
N LEU A 100 -20.03 -4.11 19.41
CA LEU A 100 -20.16 -5.47 18.92
C LEU A 100 -19.80 -6.46 20.03
N PRO A 101 -20.54 -7.57 20.18
CA PRO A 101 -20.24 -8.63 21.16
C PRO A 101 -19.03 -9.48 20.69
N LEU A 102 -17.96 -8.82 20.28
CA LEU A 102 -16.73 -9.40 19.76
C LEU A 102 -15.57 -8.99 20.66
N PRO A 103 -14.54 -9.84 20.79
CA PRO A 103 -13.28 -9.41 21.39
C PRO A 103 -12.64 -8.30 20.52
N PRO A 104 -11.75 -7.46 21.08
CA PRO A 104 -11.07 -6.39 20.33
C PRO A 104 -10.41 -6.86 19.03
N THR A 105 -9.83 -8.06 19.03
CA THR A 105 -9.24 -8.70 17.85
C THR A 105 -10.29 -9.08 16.79
N GLY A 106 -11.50 -9.45 17.22
CA GLY A 106 -12.63 -9.70 16.34
C GLY A 106 -13.13 -8.41 15.66
N THR A 107 -13.24 -7.31 16.42
CA THR A 107 -13.60 -6.00 15.86
C THR A 107 -12.53 -5.50 14.87
N LEU A 108 -11.25 -5.69 15.19
CA LEU A 108 -10.16 -5.41 14.25
C LEU A 108 -10.27 -6.25 12.97
N LEU A 109 -10.57 -7.55 13.09
CA LEU A 109 -10.74 -8.43 11.93
C LEU A 109 -11.88 -7.96 11.01
N VAL A 110 -13.00 -7.50 11.60
CA VAL A 110 -14.10 -6.91 10.83
C VAL A 110 -13.62 -5.67 10.06
N GLY A 111 -12.84 -4.80 10.71
CA GLY A 111 -12.24 -3.63 10.05
C GLY A 111 -11.27 -4.01 8.92
N MET A 112 -10.42 -5.01 9.13
CA MET A 112 -9.52 -5.54 8.10
C MET A 112 -10.28 -6.14 6.92
N LEU A 113 -11.33 -6.91 7.18
CA LEU A 113 -12.15 -7.51 6.13
C LEU A 113 -12.91 -6.44 5.35
N LEU A 114 -13.41 -5.39 6.02
CA LEU A 114 -14.02 -4.24 5.35
C LEU A 114 -13.01 -3.54 4.43
N ILE A 115 -11.80 -3.25 4.93
CA ILE A 115 -10.73 -2.64 4.11
C ILE A 115 -10.34 -3.53 2.93
N PHE A 116 -10.25 -4.84 3.14
CA PHE A 116 -9.95 -5.80 2.09
C PHE A 116 -11.00 -5.76 0.97
N LEU A 117 -12.29 -5.79 1.34
CA LEU A 117 -13.40 -5.71 0.39
C LEU A 117 -13.45 -4.35 -0.34
N LEU A 118 -13.13 -3.26 0.35
CA LEU A 118 -13.01 -1.93 -0.27
C LEU A 118 -11.86 -1.87 -1.29
N GLY A 119 -10.83 -2.71 -1.14
CA GLY A 119 -9.73 -2.86 -2.08
C GLY A 119 -10.17 -3.29 -3.49
N TRP A 120 -11.37 -3.82 -3.67
CA TRP A 120 -11.87 -4.14 -5.00
C TRP A 120 -12.36 -2.92 -5.79
N PRO A 121 -13.34 -2.13 -5.31
CA PRO A 121 -13.82 -0.96 -6.06
C PRO A 121 -12.92 0.28 -5.93
N PHE A 122 -12.07 0.38 -4.90
CA PHE A 122 -11.29 1.58 -4.62
C PHE A 122 -9.79 1.38 -4.79
N GLU A 123 -9.13 2.44 -5.28
CA GLU A 123 -7.67 2.57 -5.24
C GLU A 123 -7.17 2.78 -3.80
N TRP A 124 -5.95 2.31 -3.52
CA TRP A 124 -5.38 2.35 -2.17
C TRP A 124 -5.32 3.77 -1.57
N PRO A 125 -5.05 4.87 -2.31
CA PRO A 125 -5.05 6.21 -1.73
C PRO A 125 -6.45 6.60 -1.25
N ALA A 126 -7.51 6.17 -1.95
CA ALA A 126 -8.89 6.46 -1.54
C ALA A 126 -9.22 5.78 -0.21
N ILE A 127 -8.78 4.54 -0.05
CA ILE A 127 -8.98 3.77 1.17
C ILE A 127 -8.23 4.44 2.34
N VAL A 128 -6.96 4.77 2.14
CA VAL A 128 -6.12 5.38 3.17
C VAL A 128 -6.59 6.78 3.53
N PHE A 129 -6.96 7.63 2.56
CA PHE A 129 -7.39 8.97 2.87
C PHE A 129 -8.79 9.03 3.46
N VAL A 130 -9.74 8.22 2.99
CA VAL A 130 -11.15 8.33 3.41
C VAL A 130 -11.48 7.38 4.54
N PHE A 131 -11.20 6.08 4.37
CA PHE A 131 -11.74 5.05 5.27
C PHE A 131 -10.89 4.80 6.50
N VAL A 132 -9.56 4.93 6.40
CA VAL A 132 -8.67 4.74 7.55
C VAL A 132 -8.94 5.78 8.65
N PRO A 133 -9.10 7.10 8.38
CA PRO A 133 -9.48 8.07 9.41
C PRO A 133 -10.84 7.80 10.04
N LEU A 134 -11.75 7.13 9.31
CA LEU A 134 -13.05 6.71 9.84
C LEU A 134 -12.92 5.57 10.85
N LEU A 135 -11.99 4.63 10.62
CA LEU A 135 -11.73 3.50 11.52
C LEU A 135 -10.77 3.85 12.66
N GLN A 136 -9.89 4.84 12.47
CA GLN A 136 -8.83 5.20 13.42
C GLN A 136 -9.34 5.47 14.85
N PRO A 137 -10.44 6.22 15.08
CA PRO A 137 -10.96 6.44 16.44
C PRO A 137 -11.34 5.13 17.16
N ALA A 138 -11.90 4.16 16.43
CA ALA A 138 -12.24 2.85 16.98
C ALA A 138 -10.98 2.05 17.36
N ILE A 139 -9.93 2.11 16.52
CA ILE A 139 -8.64 1.45 16.80
C ILE A 139 -7.98 2.02 18.06
N ILE A 140 -8.01 3.35 18.22
CA ILE A 140 -7.50 4.03 19.41
C ILE A 140 -8.32 3.63 20.65
N ALA A 141 -9.65 3.60 20.54
CA ALA A 141 -10.53 3.21 21.65
C ALA A 141 -10.33 1.75 22.09
N LEU A 142 -9.97 0.86 21.16
CA LEU A 142 -9.64 -0.55 21.44
C LEU A 142 -8.21 -0.72 22.01
N GLY A 143 -7.40 0.34 22.07
CA GLY A 143 -6.05 0.33 22.63
C GLY A 143 -4.99 -0.28 21.72
N PHE A 144 -5.24 -0.35 20.41
CA PHE A 144 -4.25 -0.85 19.45
C PHE A 144 -3.23 0.22 19.06
N ASP A 145 -2.00 -0.22 18.84
CA ASP A 145 -0.93 0.62 18.32
C ASP A 145 -1.20 1.04 16.86
N GLN A 146 -1.05 2.34 16.58
CA GLN A 146 -1.38 2.91 15.26
C GLN A 146 -0.37 2.51 14.18
N LEU A 147 0.91 2.35 14.54
CA LEU A 147 1.95 1.92 13.60
C LEU A 147 1.73 0.46 13.20
N TRP A 148 1.41 -0.39 14.17
CA TRP A 148 1.04 -1.77 13.93
C TRP A 148 -0.24 -1.87 13.08
N PHE A 149 -1.26 -1.08 13.38
CA PHE A 149 -2.47 -1.02 12.57
C PHE A 149 -2.19 -0.56 11.13
N ALA A 150 -1.34 0.45 10.94
CA ALA A 150 -0.90 0.91 9.62
C ALA A 150 -0.14 -0.20 8.87
N ALA A 151 0.70 -0.97 9.55
CA ALA A 151 1.40 -2.12 8.96
C ALA A 151 0.41 -3.21 8.52
N LEU A 152 -0.60 -3.53 9.34
CA LEU A 152 -1.66 -4.47 8.97
C LEU A 152 -2.43 -3.99 7.74
N ILE A 153 -2.81 -2.71 7.68
CA ILE A 153 -3.48 -2.13 6.50
C ILE A 153 -2.59 -2.27 5.27
N ALA A 154 -1.30 -1.98 5.37
CA ALA A 154 -0.38 -2.05 4.25
C ALA A 154 -0.29 -3.47 3.66
N VAL A 155 -0.15 -4.50 4.51
CA VAL A 155 -0.12 -5.91 4.07
C VAL A 155 -1.49 -6.35 3.54
N ASN A 156 -2.58 -5.94 4.20
CA ASN A 156 -3.94 -6.27 3.80
C ASN A 156 -4.29 -5.68 2.41
N LEU A 157 -3.92 -4.43 2.16
CA LEU A 157 -4.11 -3.78 0.85
C LEU A 157 -3.27 -4.45 -0.24
N GLN A 158 -2.02 -4.84 0.03
CA GLN A 158 -1.25 -5.63 -0.93
C GLN A 158 -1.98 -6.92 -1.33
N THR A 159 -2.54 -7.62 -0.34
CA THR A 159 -3.30 -8.85 -0.56
C THR A 159 -4.56 -8.59 -1.40
N ALA A 160 -5.31 -7.51 -1.10
CA ALA A 160 -6.52 -7.15 -1.84
C ALA A 160 -6.22 -6.86 -3.32
N PHE A 161 -5.13 -6.16 -3.63
CA PHE A 161 -4.74 -5.81 -5.01
C PHE A 161 -4.19 -6.99 -5.81
N LEU A 162 -3.79 -8.06 -5.14
CA LEU A 162 -3.41 -9.33 -5.78
C LEU A 162 -4.62 -10.25 -6.00
N SER A 163 -5.73 -10.01 -5.32
CA SER A 163 -6.92 -10.83 -5.41
C SER A 163 -7.71 -10.57 -6.71
N PRO A 164 -8.13 -11.62 -7.44
CA PRO A 164 -9.14 -11.46 -8.48
C PRO A 164 -10.41 -10.84 -7.87
N PRO A 165 -11.06 -9.83 -8.51
CA PRO A 165 -11.00 -9.42 -9.92
C PRO A 165 -10.03 -8.26 -10.25
N VAL A 166 -9.33 -7.71 -9.27
CA VAL A 166 -8.59 -6.41 -9.37
C VAL A 166 -7.09 -6.60 -9.60
N ALA A 167 -6.67 -7.83 -9.82
CA ALA A 167 -5.31 -8.24 -10.18
C ALA A 167 -4.83 -7.68 -11.53
N MET A 168 -4.65 -6.37 -11.65
CA MET A 168 -4.21 -5.67 -12.87
C MET A 168 -2.88 -6.23 -13.39
N ALA A 169 -1.98 -6.62 -12.48
CA ALA A 169 -0.73 -7.30 -12.80
C ALA A 169 -0.91 -8.60 -13.60
N ALA A 170 -1.97 -9.37 -13.34
CA ALA A 170 -2.29 -10.59 -14.10
C ALA A 170 -2.59 -10.27 -15.57
N TYR A 171 -3.34 -9.20 -15.81
CA TYR A 171 -3.69 -8.74 -17.15
C TYR A 171 -2.48 -8.16 -17.90
N TYR A 172 -1.59 -7.44 -17.20
CA TYR A 172 -0.32 -7.01 -17.78
C TYR A 172 0.56 -8.20 -18.18
N LEU A 173 0.67 -9.20 -17.31
CA LEU A 173 1.44 -10.41 -17.61
C LEU A 173 0.86 -11.18 -18.80
N LYS A 174 -0.48 -11.29 -18.87
CA LYS A 174 -1.17 -11.89 -20.01
C LYS A 174 -0.93 -11.12 -21.32
N ALA A 175 -0.83 -9.79 -21.27
CA ALA A 175 -0.55 -8.96 -22.44
C ALA A 175 0.88 -9.15 -22.98
N VAL A 176 1.87 -9.35 -22.10
CA VAL A 176 3.27 -9.58 -22.49
C VAL A 176 3.58 -11.05 -22.81
N ALA A 177 2.79 -11.99 -22.27
CA ALA A 177 2.92 -13.43 -22.52
C ALA A 177 1.58 -14.04 -22.99
N PRO A 178 1.16 -13.81 -24.26
CA PRO A 178 -0.15 -14.22 -24.76
C PRO A 178 -0.40 -15.74 -24.71
N GLY A 179 0.65 -16.55 -24.74
CA GLY A 179 0.57 -18.01 -24.72
C GLY A 179 0.14 -18.61 -23.37
N TRP A 180 0.26 -17.87 -22.26
CA TRP A 180 -0.08 -18.37 -20.93
C TRP A 180 -1.59 -18.26 -20.69
N LYS A 181 -2.23 -19.28 -20.11
CA LYS A 181 -3.65 -19.16 -19.76
C LYS A 181 -3.78 -18.25 -18.55
N LEU A 182 -4.84 -17.45 -18.51
CA LEU A 182 -5.10 -16.56 -17.38
C LEU A 182 -5.30 -17.34 -16.07
N THR A 183 -5.83 -18.56 -16.16
CA THR A 183 -5.95 -19.49 -15.05
C THR A 183 -4.62 -19.84 -14.42
N ASP A 184 -3.58 -20.06 -15.25
CA ASP A 184 -2.25 -20.46 -14.78
C ASP A 184 -1.58 -19.29 -14.05
N ILE A 185 -1.79 -18.07 -14.57
CA ILE A 185 -1.35 -16.83 -13.93
C ILE A 185 -2.04 -16.66 -12.56
N TYR A 186 -3.36 -16.85 -12.49
CA TYR A 186 -4.09 -16.71 -11.23
C TYR A 186 -3.70 -17.77 -10.19
N TRP A 187 -3.38 -19.00 -10.60
CA TRP A 187 -2.87 -20.01 -9.69
C TRP A 187 -1.51 -19.62 -9.09
N GLY A 188 -0.57 -19.14 -9.91
CA GLY A 188 0.72 -18.64 -9.39
C GLY A 188 0.54 -17.43 -8.46
N MET A 189 -0.42 -16.55 -8.74
CA MET A 189 -0.74 -15.44 -7.84
C MET A 189 -1.39 -15.92 -6.54
N ALA A 190 -2.23 -16.96 -6.59
CA ALA A 190 -2.87 -17.52 -5.42
C ALA A 190 -1.87 -18.10 -4.41
N GLU A 191 -0.81 -18.74 -4.89
CA GLU A 191 0.29 -19.21 -4.03
C GLU A 191 0.93 -18.05 -3.25
N PHE A 192 1.16 -16.92 -3.91
CA PHE A 192 1.69 -15.72 -3.25
C PHE A 192 0.68 -15.06 -2.31
N MET A 193 -0.62 -15.06 -2.65
CA MET A 193 -1.67 -14.57 -1.76
C MET A 193 -1.76 -15.38 -0.47
N VAL A 194 -1.58 -16.71 -0.54
CA VAL A 194 -1.54 -17.55 0.67
C VAL A 194 -0.39 -17.12 1.58
N LEU A 195 0.80 -16.86 1.03
CA LEU A 195 1.93 -16.36 1.80
C LEU A 195 1.66 -14.97 2.41
N GLN A 196 0.97 -14.09 1.68
CA GLN A 196 0.57 -12.77 2.18
C GLN A 196 -0.43 -12.88 3.34
N VAL A 197 -1.42 -13.77 3.24
CA VAL A 197 -2.38 -14.03 4.33
C VAL A 197 -1.65 -14.61 5.55
N ILE A 198 -0.70 -15.52 5.35
CA ILE A 198 0.15 -16.03 6.44
C ILE A 198 0.94 -14.88 7.08
N GLY A 199 1.56 -14.01 6.27
CA GLY A 199 2.28 -12.83 6.76
C GLY A 199 1.39 -11.89 7.56
N LEU A 200 0.18 -11.61 7.06
CA LEU A 200 -0.82 -10.78 7.74
C LEU A 200 -1.20 -11.40 9.10
N LEU A 201 -1.47 -12.70 9.14
CA LEU A 201 -1.78 -13.40 10.39
C LEU A 201 -0.60 -13.38 11.37
N LEU A 202 0.64 -13.54 10.89
CA LEU A 202 1.83 -13.45 11.74
C LEU A 202 1.97 -12.06 12.36
N VAL A 203 1.81 -11.00 11.56
CA VAL A 203 1.85 -9.62 12.07
C VAL A 203 0.69 -9.36 13.05
N MET A 204 -0.49 -9.91 12.76
CA MET A 204 -1.68 -9.75 13.61
C MET A 204 -1.55 -10.48 14.96
N LEU A 205 -0.95 -11.67 14.97
CA LEU A 205 -0.76 -12.46 16.19
C LEU A 205 0.50 -12.05 16.95
N HIS A 206 1.51 -11.50 16.27
CA HIS A 206 2.77 -11.09 16.86
C HIS A 206 3.16 -9.66 16.42
N PRO A 207 2.59 -8.62 17.07
CA PRO A 207 2.89 -7.21 16.78
C PRO A 207 4.38 -6.81 16.74
N PRO A 208 5.28 -7.40 17.55
CA PRO A 208 6.70 -7.07 17.50
C PRO A 208 7.34 -7.25 16.12
N ILE A 209 6.79 -8.09 15.24
CA ILE A 209 7.31 -8.27 13.86
C ILE A 209 7.30 -6.95 13.10
N ALA A 210 6.21 -6.18 13.21
CA ALA A 210 6.09 -4.89 12.54
C ALA A 210 6.76 -3.76 13.32
N LEU A 211 6.81 -3.87 14.65
CA LEU A 211 7.21 -2.79 15.54
C LEU A 211 8.71 -2.78 15.86
N TRP A 212 9.38 -3.93 15.85
CA TRP A 212 10.77 -4.06 16.30
C TRP A 212 11.75 -3.19 15.51
N PHE A 213 11.69 -3.22 14.18
CA PHE A 213 12.63 -2.47 13.35
C PHE A 213 12.44 -0.94 13.47
N PRO A 214 11.21 -0.40 13.39
CA PRO A 214 10.97 1.01 13.68
C PRO A 214 11.42 1.44 15.09
N HIS A 215 11.13 0.66 16.13
CA HIS A 215 11.56 0.95 17.50
C HIS A 215 13.08 0.99 17.62
N TRP A 216 13.79 0.04 17.00
CA TRP A 216 15.25 0.03 16.98
C TRP A 216 15.83 1.25 16.24
N LEU A 217 15.22 1.62 15.11
CA LEU A 217 15.71 2.71 14.26
C LEU A 217 15.47 4.09 14.87
N TYR A 218 14.31 4.29 15.51
CA TYR A 218 13.89 5.58 16.06
C TYR A 218 14.02 5.70 17.58
N GLY A 219 14.44 4.63 18.26
CA GLY A 219 14.69 4.61 19.71
C GLY A 219 13.44 4.79 20.57
N GLN A 220 12.29 4.35 20.08
CA GLN A 220 11.00 4.36 20.80
C GLN A 220 10.68 2.99 21.39
#